data_AF-G0LEU8-F1
#
_entry.id   AF-G0LEU8-F1
#
_cell.length_a   1.000
_cell.length_b   1.000
_cell.length_c   1.000
_cell.angle_alpha   90.00
_cell.angle_beta   90.00
_cell.angle_gamma   90.00
#
_symmetry.space_group_name_H-M   'P 1'
#
loop_
_entity.id
_entity.type
_entity.pdbx_description
1 polymer ?
#
loop_
_entity_poly.entity_id
_entity_poly.type
_entity_poly.pdbx_seq_one_letter_code
_entity_poly.pdbx_strand_id
1 'polypeptide(L)'
;MRSFGAISAILAFCLSSAEANSGLKWVTWPENGSIKFSTPAAPQRLAVDVVDCMKVDVNFPENLVKVELPSGESLELTSGERLQPNGGQLVVLFSSFGGQGHVIVNGEDVAGGFDTRMSSFAVPECFISRVRVTSPDGGELPSESLVAISEEIVNNFKKSYGAQSVNVEQSA
;
A
#
# COMPACT_ATOMS: atom_id res chain seq x y z
N MET A 1 -9.93 11.23 26.04
CA MET A 1 -10.25 11.31 24.61
C MET A 1 -8.97 11.03 23.84
N ARG A 2 -8.82 9.85 23.22
CA ARG A 2 -7.61 9.45 22.47
C ARG A 2 -7.97 9.38 20.99
N SER A 3 -7.25 10.13 20.17
CA SER A 3 -7.47 10.29 18.73
C SER A 3 -6.93 9.08 17.98
N PHE A 4 -7.74 8.50 17.08
CA PHE A 4 -7.30 7.53 16.07
C PHE A 4 -6.73 8.31 14.89
N GLY A 5 -5.42 8.27 14.70
CA GLY A 5 -4.74 8.84 13.54
C GLY A 5 -5.02 8.02 12.28
N ALA A 6 -6.19 8.19 11.68
CA ALA A 6 -6.43 7.74 10.30
C ALA A 6 -5.92 8.83 9.35
N ILE A 7 -4.79 8.59 8.68
CA ILE A 7 -4.32 9.47 7.60
C ILE A 7 -5.24 9.24 6.40
N SER A 8 -6.30 10.04 6.30
CA SER A 8 -7.13 10.13 5.10
C SER A 8 -6.46 11.13 4.16
N ALA A 9 -5.63 10.65 3.23
CA ALA A 9 -5.00 11.50 2.24
C ALA A 9 -6.04 11.94 1.19
N ILE A 10 -6.59 13.14 1.38
CA ILE A 10 -7.30 13.89 0.33
C ILE A 10 -6.23 14.50 -0.59
N LEU A 11 -6.40 14.32 -1.90
CA LEU A 11 -5.48 14.65 -2.99
C LEU A 11 -4.60 15.88 -2.73
N ALA A 12 -3.29 15.66 -2.58
CA ALA A 12 -2.26 16.67 -2.82
C ALA A 12 -1.68 16.43 -4.23
N PHE A 13 -1.99 17.34 -5.13
CA PHE A 13 -1.53 17.38 -6.51
C PHE A 13 -0.09 17.90 -6.53
N CYS A 14 0.90 17.01 -6.34
CA CYS A 14 2.31 17.30 -6.61
C CYS A 14 2.97 16.07 -7.26
N LEU A 15 3.05 16.12 -8.59
CA LEU A 15 3.89 15.23 -9.39
C LEU A 15 5.35 15.69 -9.31
N SER A 16 6.24 14.70 -9.29
CA SER A 16 7.68 14.71 -9.59
C SER A 16 8.68 15.20 -8.52
N SER A 17 9.68 14.34 -8.32
CA SER A 17 10.97 14.54 -7.66
C SER A 17 10.99 14.51 -6.12
N ALA A 18 11.11 13.30 -5.57
CA ALA A 18 11.79 13.08 -4.30
C ALA A 18 12.79 11.93 -4.44
N GLU A 19 13.75 12.09 -5.35
CA GLU A 19 15.11 11.66 -5.04
C GLU A 19 15.65 12.62 -3.99
N ALA A 20 15.56 12.23 -2.73
CA ALA A 20 16.30 12.88 -1.66
C ALA A 20 16.66 11.86 -0.58
N ASN A 21 17.83 11.25 -0.78
CA ASN A 21 18.77 10.88 0.27
C ASN A 21 18.36 9.80 1.29
N SER A 22 18.35 8.55 0.83
CA SER A 22 18.93 7.43 1.57
C SER A 22 19.18 6.31 0.54
N GLY A 23 20.17 5.44 0.75
CA GLY A 23 20.56 4.38 -0.19
C GLY A 23 19.51 3.27 -0.40
N LEU A 24 18.24 3.62 -0.49
CA LEU A 24 17.13 2.76 -0.88
C LEU A 24 17.40 2.24 -2.29
N LYS A 25 17.70 0.94 -2.39
CA LYS A 25 17.84 0.25 -3.67
C LYS A 25 16.55 0.44 -4.48
N TRP A 26 16.70 1.07 -5.63
CA TRP A 26 15.61 1.30 -6.58
C TRP A 26 15.03 -0.03 -7.04
N VAL A 27 13.73 -0.21 -6.84
CA VAL A 27 12.95 -1.26 -7.48
C VAL A 27 12.18 -0.60 -8.62
N THR A 28 12.27 -1.13 -9.83
CA THR A 28 11.56 -0.63 -11.02
C THR A 28 10.13 -1.19 -11.05
N TRP A 29 9.12 -0.35 -11.34
CA TRP A 29 7.69 -0.67 -11.15
C TRP A 29 6.86 -0.51 -12.43
N PRO A 30 5.74 -1.24 -12.59
CA PRO A 30 4.75 -0.92 -13.62
C PRO A 30 4.11 0.46 -13.35
N GLU A 31 4.12 1.34 -14.34
CA GLU A 31 3.61 2.72 -14.20
C GLU A 31 2.08 2.80 -14.11
N ASN A 32 1.36 1.77 -14.59
CA ASN A 32 -0.10 1.77 -14.73
C ASN A 32 -0.76 0.76 -13.79
N GLY A 33 -1.99 1.07 -13.34
CA GLY A 33 -2.78 0.19 -12.48
C GLY A 33 -2.16 -0.21 -11.13
N SER A 34 -1.26 0.60 -10.55
CA SER A 34 -0.51 0.25 -9.35
C SER A 34 -0.73 1.18 -8.14
N ILE A 35 -0.62 0.61 -6.94
CA ILE A 35 -0.58 1.31 -5.66
C ILE A 35 0.69 0.87 -4.95
N LYS A 36 1.44 1.84 -4.43
CA LYS A 36 2.67 1.62 -3.67
C LYS A 36 2.56 2.27 -2.31
N PHE A 37 2.86 1.51 -1.28
CA PHE A 37 3.18 2.02 0.05
C PHE A 37 4.67 1.80 0.31
N SER A 38 5.35 2.78 0.90
CA SER A 38 6.74 2.63 1.34
C SER A 38 7.00 3.38 2.63
N THR A 39 7.83 2.81 3.49
CA THR A 39 8.27 3.44 4.73
C THR A 39 9.71 3.04 5.05
N PRO A 40 10.56 3.98 5.52
CA PRO A 40 11.94 3.65 5.86
C PRO A 40 12.08 2.92 7.21
N ALA A 41 11.03 2.91 8.03
CA ALA A 41 11.08 2.34 9.38
C ALA A 41 9.70 1.82 9.82
N ALA A 42 9.21 0.75 9.19
CA ALA A 42 7.95 0.12 9.55
C ALA A 42 7.96 -0.34 11.03
N PRO A 43 6.82 -0.25 11.74
CA PRO A 43 6.65 -0.92 13.04
C PRO A 43 6.67 -2.45 12.89
N GLN A 44 6.78 -3.17 14.01
CA GLN A 44 6.81 -4.63 14.06
C GLN A 44 5.62 -5.31 13.36
N ARG A 45 4.45 -4.67 13.40
CA ARG A 45 3.27 -5.09 12.65
C ARG A 45 2.66 -3.91 11.90
N LEU A 46 2.39 -4.12 10.63
CA LEU A 46 1.80 -3.13 9.74
C LEU A 46 0.81 -3.80 8.80
N ALA A 47 -0.29 -3.11 8.53
CA ALA A 47 -1.28 -3.52 7.54
C ALA A 47 -1.49 -2.41 6.50
N VAL A 48 -1.45 -2.77 5.23
CA VAL A 48 -1.82 -1.93 4.09
C VAL A 48 -3.12 -2.46 3.51
N ASP A 49 -4.19 -1.70 3.64
CA ASP A 49 -5.55 -2.05 3.26
C ASP A 49 -5.99 -1.17 2.09
N VAL A 50 -6.11 -1.76 0.91
CA VAL A 50 -6.83 -1.18 -0.23
C VAL A 50 -8.29 -1.57 -0.01
N VAL A 51 -9.05 -0.63 0.55
CA VAL A 51 -10.37 -0.93 1.13
C VAL A 51 -11.30 -1.52 0.09
N ASP A 52 -12.00 -2.58 0.49
CA ASP A 52 -12.90 -3.42 -0.33
C ASP A 52 -12.20 -4.21 -1.45
N CYS A 53 -10.87 -4.11 -1.57
CA CYS A 53 -10.07 -4.82 -2.56
C CYS A 53 -9.16 -5.86 -1.93
N MET A 54 -8.24 -5.47 -1.05
CA MET A 54 -7.30 -6.40 -0.43
C MET A 54 -6.58 -5.77 0.75
N LYS A 55 -6.05 -6.63 1.60
CA LYS A 55 -5.26 -6.23 2.75
C LYS A 55 -3.97 -7.03 2.81
N VAL A 56 -2.85 -6.34 2.98
CA VAL A 56 -1.53 -6.93 3.19
C VAL A 56 -1.15 -6.72 4.65
N ASP A 57 -1.02 -7.81 5.41
CA ASP A 57 -0.52 -7.80 6.78
C ASP A 57 0.93 -8.26 6.80
N VAL A 58 1.80 -7.43 7.37
CA VAL A 58 3.22 -7.72 7.58
C VAL A 58 3.46 -7.82 9.08
N ASN A 59 3.96 -8.98 9.52
CA ASN A 59 4.33 -9.26 10.91
C ASN A 59 5.80 -9.67 10.94
N PHE A 60 6.65 -8.68 11.22
CA PHE A 60 8.11 -8.84 11.25
C PHE A 60 8.58 -9.86 12.30
N PRO A 61 8.11 -9.81 13.58
CA PRO A 61 8.52 -10.79 14.59
C PRO A 61 8.26 -12.25 14.22
N GLU A 62 7.11 -12.51 13.58
CA GLU A 62 6.68 -13.86 13.19
C GLU A 62 7.20 -14.27 11.80
N ASN A 63 7.95 -13.40 11.12
CA ASN A 63 8.42 -13.60 9.74
C ASN A 63 7.28 -13.86 8.74
N LEU A 64 6.13 -13.23 8.96
CA LEU A 64 4.89 -13.57 8.30
C LEU A 64 4.37 -12.40 7.44
N VAL A 65 4.02 -12.71 6.19
CA VAL A 65 3.35 -11.78 5.29
C VAL A 65 2.09 -12.46 4.77
N LYS A 66 0.93 -11.83 4.97
CA LYS A 66 -0.36 -12.35 4.53
C LYS A 66 -1.05 -11.36 3.62
N VAL A 67 -1.71 -11.87 2.58
CA VAL A 67 -2.56 -11.11 1.67
C VAL A 67 -3.98 -11.65 1.80
N GLU A 68 -4.89 -10.83 2.28
CA GLU A 68 -6.32 -11.12 2.31
C GLU A 68 -6.96 -10.56 1.04
N LEU A 69 -7.59 -11.45 0.28
CA LEU A 69 -8.34 -11.15 -0.94
C LEU A 69 -9.80 -10.76 -0.60
N PRO A 70 -10.52 -10.07 -1.49
CA PRO A 70 -11.90 -9.65 -1.19
C PRO A 70 -12.88 -10.83 -1.13
N SER A 71 -12.47 -12.01 -1.61
CA SER A 71 -13.18 -13.27 -1.40
C SER A 71 -13.14 -13.76 0.06
N GLY A 72 -12.32 -13.16 0.92
CA GLY A 72 -11.99 -13.64 2.27
C GLY A 72 -10.89 -14.71 2.29
N GLU A 73 -10.38 -15.11 1.13
CA GLU A 73 -9.22 -16.00 1.04
C GLU A 73 -7.96 -15.27 1.54
N SER A 74 -7.15 -15.97 2.33
CA SER A 74 -5.85 -15.47 2.79
C SER A 74 -4.72 -16.26 2.16
N LEU A 75 -3.78 -15.56 1.53
CA LEU A 75 -2.56 -16.09 0.95
C LEU A 75 -1.37 -15.74 1.85
N GLU A 76 -0.58 -16.73 2.23
CA GLU A 76 0.68 -16.49 2.92
C GLU A 76 1.81 -16.34 1.89
N LEU A 77 2.56 -15.24 1.97
CA LEU A 77 3.74 -15.03 1.16
C LEU A 77 4.96 -15.54 1.92
N THR A 78 5.54 -16.63 1.43
CA THR A 78 6.69 -17.29 2.04
C THR A 78 8.00 -16.83 1.40
N SER A 79 9.08 -16.87 2.17
CA SER A 79 10.45 -16.67 1.72
C SER A 79 11.42 -17.48 2.58
N GLY A 80 12.63 -17.73 2.07
CA GLY A 80 13.71 -18.36 2.82
C GLY A 80 14.40 -17.41 3.81
N GLU A 81 14.29 -16.10 3.59
CA GLU A 81 14.91 -15.09 4.45
C GLU A 81 14.01 -14.68 5.61
N ARG A 82 14.64 -14.20 6.68
CA ARG A 82 13.95 -13.73 7.89
C ARG A 82 13.90 -12.21 7.91
N LEU A 83 12.70 -11.67 7.99
CA LEU A 83 12.45 -10.25 8.22
C LEU A 83 13.04 -9.77 9.54
N GLN A 84 13.47 -8.51 9.58
CA GLN A 84 14.04 -7.87 10.75
C GLN A 84 12.99 -7.78 11.89
N PRO A 85 13.14 -8.51 13.02
CA PRO A 85 12.05 -8.68 13.99
C PRO A 85 11.49 -7.40 14.61
N ASN A 86 12.27 -6.32 14.61
CA ASN A 86 11.89 -5.04 15.19
C ASN A 86 11.16 -4.11 14.20
N GLY A 87 10.89 -4.58 12.97
CA GLY A 87 10.53 -3.73 11.86
C GLY A 87 11.76 -3.20 11.12
N GLY A 88 11.54 -2.45 10.06
CA GLY A 88 12.60 -1.96 9.19
C GLY A 88 12.04 -1.35 7.91
N GLN A 89 12.89 -1.18 6.90
CA GLN A 89 12.44 -0.67 5.62
C GLN A 89 11.40 -1.60 5.00
N LEU A 90 10.33 -1.03 4.46
CA LEU A 90 9.23 -1.78 3.88
C LEU A 90 8.69 -1.09 2.63
N VAL A 91 8.47 -1.87 1.58
CA VAL A 91 7.71 -1.48 0.40
C VAL A 91 6.65 -2.53 0.12
N VAL A 92 5.41 -2.10 -0.03
CA VAL A 92 4.28 -2.93 -0.46
C VAL A 92 3.76 -2.38 -1.78
N LEU A 93 3.68 -3.22 -2.79
CA LEU A 93 3.12 -2.90 -4.09
C LEU A 93 1.91 -3.77 -4.35
N PHE A 94 0.84 -3.13 -4.80
CA PHE A 94 -0.25 -3.77 -5.54
C PHE A 94 -0.20 -3.30 -6.99
N SER A 95 -0.40 -4.21 -7.94
CA SER A 95 -0.51 -3.88 -9.37
C SER A 95 -1.54 -4.77 -10.05
N SER A 96 -2.29 -4.21 -10.99
CA SER A 96 -3.11 -4.96 -11.94
C SER A 96 -2.45 -4.91 -13.32
N PHE A 97 -1.91 -6.04 -13.79
CA PHE A 97 -1.27 -6.13 -15.10
C PHE A 97 -1.54 -7.49 -15.75
N GLY A 98 -1.67 -7.52 -17.07
CA GLY A 98 -1.87 -8.78 -17.82
C GLY A 98 -3.13 -9.58 -17.44
N GLY A 99 -4.15 -8.92 -16.87
CA GLY A 99 -5.36 -9.59 -16.36
C GLY A 99 -5.16 -10.31 -15.03
N GLN A 100 -4.05 -10.05 -14.32
CA GLN A 100 -3.77 -10.58 -12.98
C GLN A 100 -3.51 -9.45 -11.98
N GLY A 101 -3.89 -9.70 -10.73
CA GLY A 101 -3.49 -8.91 -9.59
C GLY A 101 -2.14 -9.42 -9.09
N HIS A 102 -1.24 -8.51 -8.77
CA HIS A 102 0.09 -8.80 -8.23
C HIS A 102 0.27 -8.07 -6.91
N VAL A 103 0.80 -8.77 -5.92
CA VAL A 103 1.31 -8.17 -4.69
C VAL A 103 2.78 -8.48 -4.56
N ILE A 104 3.58 -7.46 -4.25
CA ILE A 104 5.01 -7.58 -3.96
C ILE A 104 5.27 -6.88 -2.63
N VAL A 105 5.97 -7.56 -1.73
CA VAL A 105 6.38 -7.06 -0.42
C VAL A 105 7.88 -7.18 -0.31
N ASN A 106 8.57 -6.04 -0.21
CA ASN A 106 10.00 -5.97 0.05
C ASN A 106 10.22 -5.47 1.47
N GLY A 107 10.62 -6.36 2.37
CA GLY A 107 10.89 -6.02 3.76
C GLY A 107 12.36 -6.18 4.10
N GLU A 108 12.89 -5.33 4.97
CA GLU A 108 14.25 -5.45 5.47
C GLU A 108 14.44 -6.78 6.22
N ASP A 109 15.50 -7.51 5.86
CA ASP A 109 15.88 -8.77 6.48
C ASP A 109 16.89 -8.57 7.62
N VAL A 110 17.14 -9.63 8.39
CA VAL A 110 18.10 -9.62 9.51
C VAL A 110 19.56 -9.32 9.11
N ALA A 111 19.90 -9.47 7.84
CA ALA A 111 21.23 -9.15 7.29
C ALA A 111 21.33 -7.70 6.77
N GLY A 112 20.26 -6.91 6.88
CA GLY A 112 20.17 -5.55 6.35
C GLY A 112 19.94 -5.50 4.83
N GLY A 113 19.57 -6.64 4.22
CA GLY A 113 19.11 -6.76 2.85
C GLY A 113 17.60 -6.56 2.72
N PHE A 114 17.06 -6.90 1.54
CA PHE A 114 15.62 -6.93 1.31
C PHE A 114 15.19 -8.36 1.00
N ASP A 115 14.26 -8.86 1.79
CA ASP A 115 13.48 -10.04 1.49
C ASP A 115 12.31 -9.64 0.58
N THR A 116 12.23 -10.24 -0.61
CA THR A 116 11.17 -10.00 -1.60
C THR A 116 10.19 -11.16 -1.59
N ARG A 117 8.92 -10.87 -1.30
CA ARG A 117 7.83 -11.84 -1.36
C ARG A 117 6.78 -11.38 -2.35
N MET A 118 6.33 -12.28 -3.22
CA MET A 118 5.35 -11.94 -4.24
C MET A 118 4.33 -13.03 -4.47
N SER A 119 3.14 -12.63 -4.90
CA SER A 119 2.13 -13.53 -5.41
C SER A 119 1.32 -12.86 -6.51
N SER A 120 0.76 -13.70 -7.39
CA SER A 120 -0.15 -13.31 -8.45
C SER A 120 -1.47 -14.05 -8.27
N PHE A 121 -2.58 -13.36 -8.49
CA PHE A 121 -3.93 -13.90 -8.32
C PHE A 121 -4.86 -13.31 -9.39
N ALA A 122 -6.07 -13.87 -9.48
CA ALA A 122 -7.09 -13.29 -10.36
C ALA A 122 -7.39 -11.85 -9.93
N VAL A 123 -7.47 -10.91 -10.88
CA VAL A 123 -7.76 -9.50 -10.55
C VAL A 123 -9.08 -9.44 -9.77
N PRO A 124 -9.07 -8.86 -8.56
CA PRO A 124 -10.30 -8.72 -7.80
C PRO A 124 -11.24 -7.71 -8.48
N GLU A 125 -12.51 -8.08 -8.60
CA GLU A 125 -13.56 -7.15 -9.01
C GLU A 125 -13.91 -6.23 -7.84
N CYS A 126 -13.16 -5.13 -7.70
CA CYS A 126 -13.34 -4.17 -6.61
C CYS A 126 -13.09 -2.73 -7.09
N PHE A 127 -13.68 -1.77 -6.39
CA PHE A 127 -13.45 -0.35 -6.64
C PHE A 127 -12.49 0.22 -5.60
N ILE A 128 -11.34 0.68 -6.08
CA ILE A 128 -10.33 1.33 -5.23
C ILE A 128 -10.86 2.72 -4.84
N SER A 129 -11.31 2.85 -3.58
CA SER A 129 -11.83 4.12 -3.04
C SER A 129 -10.90 4.75 -2.01
N ARG A 130 -10.15 3.93 -1.27
CA ARG A 130 -9.32 4.36 -0.14
C ARG A 130 -8.17 3.40 0.07
N VAL A 131 -6.99 3.94 0.37
CA VAL A 131 -5.87 3.19 0.95
C VAL A 131 -5.75 3.57 2.41
N ARG A 132 -5.70 2.57 3.28
CA ARG A 132 -5.53 2.71 4.73
C ARG A 132 -4.26 1.98 5.13
N VAL A 133 -3.43 2.64 5.91
CA VAL A 133 -2.26 2.01 6.53
C VAL A 133 -2.42 2.09 8.04
N THR A 134 -2.20 0.98 8.73
CA THR A 134 -2.36 0.88 10.18
C THR A 134 -1.26 0.03 10.80
N SER A 135 -0.89 0.32 12.06
CA SER A 135 -0.19 -0.63 12.91
C SER A 135 -1.19 -1.29 13.86
N PRO A 136 -1.50 -2.59 13.70
CA PRO A 136 -2.51 -3.27 14.51
C PRO A 136 -2.24 -3.22 16.02
N ASP A 137 -0.97 -3.17 16.41
CA ASP A 137 -0.55 -3.12 17.82
C ASP A 137 -0.48 -1.68 18.36
N GLY A 138 -0.94 -0.68 17.59
CA GLY A 138 -0.92 0.73 17.98
C GLY A 138 0.44 1.41 17.81
N GLY A 139 1.37 0.80 17.08
CA GLY A 139 2.64 1.42 16.70
C GLY A 139 2.40 2.68 15.85
N GLU A 140 3.20 3.72 16.06
CA GLU A 140 3.13 4.91 15.23
C GLU A 140 3.70 4.62 13.84
N LEU A 141 3.00 5.09 12.80
CA LEU A 141 3.52 5.08 11.45
C LEU A 141 4.50 6.25 11.30
N PRO A 142 5.71 6.05 10.76
CA PRO A 142 6.65 7.14 10.53
C PRO A 142 6.04 8.22 9.64
N SER A 143 6.33 9.48 9.93
CA SER A 143 5.89 10.63 9.12
C SER A 143 6.42 10.61 7.68
N GLU A 144 7.51 9.86 7.45
CA GLU A 144 8.16 9.66 6.15
C GLU A 144 7.51 8.54 5.33
N SER A 145 6.44 7.94 5.83
CA SER A 145 5.70 6.92 5.09
C SER A 145 4.95 7.54 3.91
N LEU A 146 5.04 6.92 2.74
CA LEU A 146 4.48 7.42 1.49
C LEU A 146 3.49 6.42 0.90
N VAL A 147 2.40 6.95 0.36
CA VAL A 147 1.46 6.22 -0.49
C VAL A 147 1.45 6.88 -1.87
N ALA A 148 1.73 6.12 -2.91
CA ALA A 148 1.62 6.52 -4.31
C ALA A 148 0.55 5.68 -5.00
N ILE A 149 -0.26 6.32 -5.83
CA ILE A 149 -1.35 5.70 -6.60
C ILE A 149 -1.17 6.11 -8.05
N SER A 150 -1.26 5.15 -8.98
CA SER A 150 -1.10 5.45 -10.41
C SER A 150 -2.16 6.43 -10.90
N GLU A 151 -1.76 7.30 -11.85
CA GLU A 151 -2.63 8.37 -12.36
C GLU A 151 -3.89 7.80 -13.03
N GLU A 152 -3.78 6.64 -13.67
CA GLU A 152 -4.89 5.93 -14.29
C GLU A 152 -6.00 5.61 -13.28
N ILE A 153 -5.67 5.09 -12.10
CA ILE A 153 -6.64 4.78 -11.04
C ILE A 153 -7.35 6.06 -10.61
N VAL A 154 -6.59 7.14 -10.41
CA VAL A 154 -7.14 8.46 -10.03
C VAL A 154 -8.06 9.01 -11.11
N ASN A 155 -7.65 8.91 -12.38
CA ASN A 155 -8.43 9.42 -13.51
C ASN A 155 -9.70 8.60 -13.75
N ASN A 156 -9.66 7.28 -13.57
CA ASN A 156 -10.84 6.42 -13.63
C ASN A 156 -11.82 6.75 -12.50
N PHE A 157 -11.35 6.97 -11.28
CA PHE A 157 -12.20 7.43 -10.18
C PHE A 157 -12.85 8.78 -10.51
N LYS A 158 -12.09 9.77 -11.00
CA LYS A 158 -12.62 11.08 -11.41
C LYS A 158 -13.65 10.98 -12.54
N LYS A 159 -13.48 10.08 -13.52
CA LYS A 159 -14.47 9.88 -14.58
C LYS A 159 -15.77 9.28 -14.03
N SER A 160 -15.67 8.30 -13.14
CA SER A 160 -16.84 7.61 -12.57
C SER A 160 -17.63 8.48 -11.57
N TYR A 161 -16.97 9.37 -10.83
CA TYR A 161 -17.60 10.12 -9.74
C TYR A 161 -17.52 11.66 -9.88
N GLY A 162 -16.61 12.19 -10.69
CA GLY A 162 -16.43 13.64 -10.89
C GLY A 162 -17.40 14.27 -11.89
N ALA A 163 -18.24 13.48 -12.57
CA ALA A 163 -19.30 14.00 -13.45
C ALA A 163 -20.55 14.46 -12.67
N GLN A 164 -20.63 14.21 -11.36
CA GLN A 164 -21.65 14.85 -10.51
C GLN A 164 -21.21 16.28 -10.19
N SER A 165 -21.40 17.15 -11.18
CA SER A 165 -21.36 18.59 -11.00
C SER A 165 -22.36 18.96 -9.89
N VAL A 166 -21.84 19.66 -8.89
CA VAL A 166 -22.66 20.34 -7.90
C VAL A 166 -23.43 21.44 -8.64
N ASN A 167 -24.63 21.12 -9.12
CA ASN A 167 -25.64 22.16 -9.33
C ASN A 167 -26.06 22.63 -7.94
N VAL A 168 -25.29 23.57 -7.37
CA VAL A 168 -25.84 24.47 -6.38
C VAL A 168 -26.82 25.33 -7.15
N GLU A 169 -28.06 24.87 -7.22
CA GLU A 169 -29.19 25.68 -7.61
C GLU A 169 -29.26 26.81 -6.58
N GLN A 170 -28.68 27.96 -6.93
CA GLN A 170 -28.94 29.23 -6.25
C GLN A 170 -30.44 29.50 -6.43
N SER A 171 -31.22 29.03 -5.47
CA SER A 171 -32.61 29.45 -5.30
C SER A 171 -32.58 30.80 -4.60
N ALA A 172 -33.27 31.75 -5.24
CA ALA A 172 -33.33 33.18 -5.00
C ALA A 172 -33.76 33.61 -3.58
#